data_AF-A0A0G0Q361-F1
#
_entry.id   AF-A0A0G0Q361-F1
#
_cell.length_a   1.000
_cell.length_b   1.000
_cell.length_c   1.000
_cell.angle_alpha   90.00
_cell.angle_beta   90.00
_cell.angle_gamma   90.00
#
_symmetry.space_group_name_H-M   'P 1'
#
loop_
_entity.id
_entity.type
_entity.pdbx_description
1 polymer ?
#
loop_
_entity_poly.entity_id
_entity_poly.type
_entity_poly.pdbx_seq_one_letter_code
_entity_poly.pdbx_strand_id
1 'polypeptide(L)'
;MAPVLTLPDISEVTPLSDKDQPMIDEIIDVLRRHGNLNRFGLVLLHQHFNLADDEVLVESTDKENRTQTTKPIKKDDLSRMNHTETSWRLDTGKPMMACSCIKFGDDHQHLSRG
;
A
#
# COMPACT_ATOMS: atom_id res chain seq x y z
N MET A 1 21.97 2.35 10.77
CA MET A 1 20.66 2.00 10.19
C MET A 1 20.68 2.47 8.75
N ALA A 2 20.28 1.64 7.79
CA ALA A 2 20.12 2.12 6.42
C ALA A 2 19.05 3.23 6.44
N PRO A 3 19.26 4.36 5.78
CA PRO A 3 18.25 5.40 5.72
C PRO A 3 16.99 4.78 5.11
N VAL A 4 15.84 5.00 5.76
CA VAL A 4 14.56 4.72 5.12
C VAL A 4 14.54 5.59 3.87
N LEU A 5 14.65 4.97 2.70
CA LEU A 5 14.57 5.67 1.42
C LEU A 5 13.18 6.29 1.35
N THR A 6 13.14 7.59 1.63
CA THR A 6 11.96 8.44 1.48
C THR A 6 11.57 8.37 0.02
N LEU A 7 10.30 8.08 -0.25
CA LEU A 7 9.83 8.02 -1.63
C LEU A 7 9.71 9.45 -2.18
N PRO A 8 9.83 9.63 -3.50
CA PRO A 8 9.45 10.88 -4.14
C PRO A 8 7.97 11.23 -3.90
N ASP A 9 7.64 12.51 -4.05
CA ASP A 9 6.24 12.93 -4.13
C ASP A 9 5.57 12.37 -5.40
N ILE A 10 4.25 12.17 -5.38
CA ILE A 10 3.52 11.68 -6.56
C ILE A 10 3.66 12.59 -7.79
N SER A 11 3.90 13.89 -7.59
CA SER A 11 4.16 14.81 -8.70
C SER A 11 5.55 14.63 -9.34
N GLU A 12 6.45 13.90 -8.68
CA GLU A 12 7.84 13.69 -9.08
C GLU A 12 8.10 12.26 -9.59
N VAL A 13 7.15 11.34 -9.42
CA VAL A 13 7.32 9.95 -9.87
C VAL A 13 7.19 9.83 -11.38
N THR A 14 8.02 8.98 -11.97
CA THR A 14 7.86 8.62 -13.38
C THR A 14 6.61 7.75 -13.53
N PRO A 15 5.61 8.15 -14.34
CA PRO A 15 4.41 7.35 -14.56
C PRO A 15 4.74 6.02 -15.22
N LEU A 16 3.85 5.05 -15.04
CA LEU A 16 3.92 3.78 -15.76
C LEU A 16 3.95 4.02 -17.28
N SER A 17 4.83 3.30 -17.98
CA SER A 17 5.01 3.43 -19.43
C SER A 17 5.23 2.07 -20.12
N ASP A 18 5.22 2.07 -21.45
CA ASP A 18 5.49 0.87 -22.26
C ASP A 18 6.87 0.23 -21.98
N LYS A 19 7.82 1.01 -21.44
CA LYS A 19 9.14 0.50 -21.05
C LYS A 19 9.07 -0.49 -19.89
N ASP A 20 8.02 -0.40 -19.08
CA ASP A 20 7.79 -1.23 -17.90
C ASP A 20 7.03 -2.52 -18.22
N GLN A 21 6.49 -2.64 -19.44
CA GLN A 21 5.68 -3.78 -19.87
C GLN A 21 6.36 -5.14 -19.67
N PRO A 22 7.66 -5.33 -20.01
CA PRO A 22 8.32 -6.61 -19.78
C PRO A 22 8.32 -7.03 -18.30
N MET A 23 8.52 -6.07 -17.39
CA MET A 23 8.48 -6.32 -15.95
C MET A 23 7.05 -6.60 -15.47
N ILE A 24 6.04 -5.90 -16.00
CA ILE A 24 4.63 -6.17 -15.69
C ILE A 24 4.25 -7.59 -16.11
N ASP A 25 4.64 -8.03 -17.32
CA ASP A 25 4.34 -9.37 -17.82
C ASP A 25 4.94 -10.45 -16.90
N GLU A 26 6.18 -10.25 -16.44
CA GLU A 26 6.82 -11.13 -15.48
C GLU A 26 6.06 -11.21 -14.14
N ILE A 27 5.59 -10.07 -13.61
CA ILE A 27 4.78 -10.03 -12.38
C ILE A 27 3.45 -10.76 -12.59
N ILE A 28 2.75 -10.51 -13.70
CA ILE A 28 1.49 -11.18 -14.04
C ILE A 28 1.71 -12.69 -14.08
N ASP A 29 2.79 -13.15 -14.71
CA ASP A 29 3.11 -14.58 -14.79
C ASP A 29 3.43 -15.18 -13.42
N VAL A 30 4.15 -14.48 -12.54
CA VAL A 30 4.35 -14.88 -11.14
C VAL A 30 3.01 -15.03 -10.43
N LEU A 31 2.16 -14.00 -10.48
CA LEU A 31 0.84 -14.04 -9.83
C LEU A 31 -0.02 -15.18 -10.38
N ARG A 32 0.02 -15.44 -11.70
CA ARG A 32 -0.69 -16.55 -12.34
C ARG A 32 -0.21 -17.90 -11.82
N ARG A 33 1.11 -18.13 -11.77
CA ARG A 33 1.70 -19.39 -11.29
C ARG A 33 1.31 -19.71 -9.85
N HIS A 34 1.08 -18.69 -9.03
CA HIS A 34 0.69 -18.84 -7.63
C HIS A 34 -0.82 -18.69 -7.38
N GLY A 35 -1.66 -18.59 -8.42
CA GLY A 35 -3.12 -18.46 -8.27
C GLY A 35 -3.58 -17.14 -7.62
N ASN A 36 -2.78 -16.08 -7.74
CA ASN A 36 -2.91 -14.84 -6.99
C ASN A 36 -3.36 -13.63 -7.83
N LEU A 37 -3.71 -13.82 -9.10
CA LEU A 37 -4.15 -12.74 -10.00
C LEU A 37 -5.34 -11.93 -9.47
N ASN A 38 -6.21 -12.55 -8.67
CA ASN A 38 -7.38 -11.91 -8.08
C ASN A 38 -7.15 -11.45 -6.62
N ARG A 39 -5.89 -11.44 -6.16
CA ARG A 39 -5.56 -11.18 -4.75
C ARG A 39 -4.52 -10.07 -4.56
N PHE A 40 -3.55 -9.96 -5.45
CA PHE A 40 -2.50 -8.94 -5.39
C PHE A 40 -2.46 -8.10 -6.66
N GLY A 41 -1.91 -6.89 -6.54
CA GLY A 41 -1.71 -5.96 -7.63
C GLY A 41 -0.41 -5.18 -7.49
N LEU A 42 -0.20 -4.21 -8.37
CA LEU A 42 0.96 -3.33 -8.40
C LEU A 42 0.51 -1.88 -8.16
N VAL A 43 1.30 -1.13 -7.39
CA VAL A 43 1.09 0.31 -7.16
C VAL A 43 2.40 1.05 -7.37
N LEU A 44 2.33 2.24 -7.96
CA LEU A 44 3.48 3.11 -8.13
C LEU A 44 3.91 3.66 -6.77
N LEU A 45 5.17 3.46 -6.39
CA LEU A 45 5.69 3.90 -5.10
C LEU A 45 5.86 5.42 -5.08
N HIS A 46 5.15 6.08 -4.17
CA HIS A 46 5.26 7.50 -3.88
C HIS A 46 4.91 7.74 -2.40
N GLN A 47 5.15 8.94 -1.90
CA GLN A 47 4.61 9.42 -0.62
C GLN A 47 4.04 10.82 -0.81
N HIS A 48 3.05 11.21 -0.02
CA HIS A 48 2.51 12.59 -0.06
C HIS A 48 3.15 13.50 1.01
N PHE A 49 3.77 12.89 2.02
CA PHE A 49 4.41 13.56 3.14
C PHE A 49 5.34 12.57 3.86
N ASN A 50 6.22 13.09 4.71
CA ASN A 50 7.14 12.27 5.50
C ASN A 50 6.40 11.58 6.66
N LEU A 51 6.78 10.33 6.92
CA LEU A 51 6.36 9.58 8.11
C LEU A 51 7.51 9.52 9.10
N ALA A 52 7.22 9.60 10.39
CA ALA A 52 8.20 9.29 11.42
C ALA A 52 8.48 7.78 11.48
N ASP A 53 9.64 7.41 12.04
CA ASP A 53 10.05 6.00 12.18
C ASP A 53 9.08 5.17 13.03
N ASP A 54 8.30 5.80 13.91
CA ASP A 54 7.30 5.17 14.77
C ASP A 54 5.86 5.31 14.24
N GLU A 55 5.70 5.79 13.00
CA GLU A 55 4.42 5.97 12.33
C GLU A 55 4.18 4.96 11.22
N VAL A 56 2.90 4.75 10.93
CA VAL A 56 2.40 3.93 9.83
C VAL A 56 1.17 4.60 9.24
N LEU A 57 1.01 4.52 7.91
CA LEU A 57 -0.21 5.01 7.27
C LEU A 57 -1.34 4.03 7.53
N VAL A 58 -2.48 4.60 7.90
CA VAL A 58 -3.71 3.86 8.09
C VAL A 58 -4.79 4.41 7.20
N GLU A 59 -5.34 3.53 6.39
CA GLU A 59 -6.60 3.75 5.68
C GLU A 59 -7.77 3.34 6.58
N SER A 60 -8.83 4.14 6.58
CA SER A 60 -10.11 3.84 7.23
C SER A 60 -11.24 4.12 6.25
N THR A 61 -12.23 3.23 6.21
CA THR A 61 -13.43 3.38 5.38
C THR A 61 -14.63 3.71 6.25
N ASP A 62 -15.26 4.84 5.99
CA ASP A 62 -16.59 5.19 6.50
C ASP A 62 -17.60 4.93 5.38
N LYS A 63 -18.30 3.80 5.45
CA LYS A 63 -19.28 3.40 4.42
C LYS A 63 -20.53 4.28 4.42
N GLU A 64 -20.94 4.80 5.57
CA GLU A 64 -22.14 5.64 5.70
C GLU A 64 -21.93 6.96 4.96
N ASN A 65 -20.79 7.60 5.22
CA ASN A 65 -20.41 8.85 4.57
C ASN A 65 -19.65 8.64 3.25
N ARG A 66 -19.48 7.38 2.82
CA ARG A 66 -18.76 6.97 1.59
C ARG A 66 -17.39 7.64 1.48
N THR A 67 -16.67 7.70 2.58
CA THR A 67 -15.39 8.40 2.69
C THR A 67 -14.29 7.41 3.03
N GLN A 68 -13.15 7.51 2.33
CA GLN A 68 -11.92 6.87 2.75
C GLN A 68 -10.97 7.94 3.25
N THR A 69 -10.29 7.66 4.37
CA THR A 69 -9.29 8.56 4.95
C THR A 69 -8.01 7.80 5.17
N THR A 70 -6.90 8.38 4.72
CA THR A 70 -5.56 7.88 5.00
C THR A 70 -4.83 8.87 5.90
N LYS A 71 -4.35 8.41 7.05
CA LYS A 71 -3.61 9.25 8.01
C LYS A 71 -2.46 8.49 8.68
N PRO A 72 -1.38 9.17 9.06
CA PRO A 72 -0.36 8.56 9.92
C PRO A 72 -0.94 8.32 11.31
N ILE A 73 -0.62 7.18 11.90
CA ILE A 73 -0.81 6.91 13.34
C ILE A 73 0.45 6.26 13.91
N LYS A 74 0.58 6.24 15.24
CA LYS A 74 1.67 5.52 15.91
C LYS A 74 1.52 4.02 15.74
N LYS A 75 2.63 3.33 15.51
CA LYS A 75 2.69 1.85 15.42
C LYS A 75 2.15 1.19 16.68
N ASP A 76 2.39 1.78 17.85
CA ASP A 76 1.87 1.29 19.13
C ASP A 76 0.34 1.38 19.20
N ASP A 77 -0.27 2.41 18.63
CA ASP A 77 -1.73 2.55 18.56
C ASP A 77 -2.33 1.53 17.60
N LEU A 78 -1.70 1.31 16.43
CA LEU A 78 -2.13 0.31 15.44
C LEU A 78 -2.19 -1.10 16.07
N SER A 79 -1.23 -1.43 16.94
CA SER A 79 -1.16 -2.75 17.59
C SER A 79 -2.41 -3.10 18.43
N ARG A 80 -3.19 -2.08 18.81
CA ARG A 80 -4.42 -2.20 19.62
C ARG A 80 -5.70 -2.19 18.78
N MET A 81 -5.59 -2.07 17.46
CA MET A 81 -6.71 -1.94 16.53
C MET A 81 -6.91 -3.21 15.72
N ASN A 82 -8.15 -3.52 15.37
CA ASN A 82 -8.44 -4.57 14.39
C ASN A 82 -8.16 -4.05 12.97
N HIS A 83 -7.11 -4.57 12.36
CA HIS A 83 -6.60 -4.04 11.10
C HIS A 83 -6.14 -5.14 10.15
N THR A 84 -5.89 -4.77 8.90
CA THR A 84 -5.38 -5.67 7.87
C THR A 84 -4.33 -4.93 7.06
N GLU A 85 -3.15 -5.52 6.95
CA GLU A 85 -2.10 -5.03 6.08
C GLU A 85 -2.57 -5.12 4.63
N THR A 86 -2.49 -4.00 3.90
CA THR A 86 -2.93 -3.92 2.50
C THR A 86 -1.83 -3.46 1.56
N SER A 87 -0.72 -2.94 2.08
CA SER A 87 0.43 -2.50 1.28
C SER A 87 1.75 -2.84 1.98
N TRP A 88 2.71 -3.32 1.19
CA TRP A 88 4.03 -3.70 1.64
C TRP A 88 5.12 -3.10 0.76
N ARG A 89 6.20 -2.66 1.39
CA ARG A 89 7.48 -2.32 0.77
C ARG A 89 8.31 -3.59 0.58
N LEU A 90 8.87 -3.78 -0.61
CA LEU A 90 9.65 -4.96 -0.99
C LEU A 90 11.15 -4.67 -1.18
N ASP A 91 11.55 -3.41 -1.17
CA ASP A 91 12.92 -2.92 -1.39
C ASP A 91 13.90 -3.28 -0.27
N THR A 92 13.40 -3.81 0.85
CA THR A 92 14.22 -4.29 1.98
C THR A 92 14.54 -5.79 1.89
N GLY A 93 14.13 -6.46 0.81
CA GLY A 93 14.31 -7.91 0.60
C GLY A 93 13.31 -8.78 1.37
N LYS A 94 12.44 -8.18 2.20
CA LYS A 94 11.29 -8.83 2.85
C LYS A 94 10.10 -7.88 2.80
N PRO A 95 8.86 -8.37 2.67
CA PRO A 95 7.69 -7.51 2.78
C PRO A 95 7.68 -6.78 4.13
N MET A 96 7.64 -5.46 4.08
CA MET A 96 7.49 -4.59 5.26
C MET A 96 6.20 -3.78 5.14
N MET A 97 5.35 -3.82 6.16
CA MET A 97 4.08 -3.11 6.18
C MET A 97 4.29 -1.61 5.91
N ALA A 98 3.56 -1.07 4.93
CA ALA A 98 3.59 0.33 4.53
C ALA A 98 2.27 1.05 4.84
N CYS A 99 1.15 0.33 4.70
CA CYS A 99 -0.18 0.83 5.01
C CYS A 99 -1.05 -0.29 5.56
N SER A 100 -1.96 0.06 6.46
CA SER A 100 -2.93 -0.83 7.07
C SER A 100 -4.35 -0.28 6.97
N CYS A 101 -5.33 -1.15 6.72
CA CYS A 101 -6.74 -0.80 6.70
C CYS A 101 -7.39 -1.16 8.03
N ILE A 102 -8.03 -0.19 8.70
CA ILE A 102 -8.85 -0.44 9.90
C ILE A 102 -10.25 -0.89 9.48
N LYS A 103 -10.74 -1.94 10.13
CA LYS A 103 -12.08 -2.50 9.91
C LYS A 103 -13.07 -2.03 10.97
N PHE A 104 -14.20 -1.50 10.53
CA PHE A 104 -15.38 -1.24 11.36
C PHE A 104 -16.52 -2.16 10.91
N GLY A 105 -16.66 -3.36 11.51
CA GLY A 105 -17.62 -4.38 11.04
C GLY A 105 -17.12 -5.16 9.81
N ASP A 106 -17.99 -5.48 8.85
CA ASP A 106 -17.68 -6.22 7.59
C ASP A 106 -17.05 -5.31 6.50
N ASP A 107 -16.24 -4.34 6.92
CA ASP A 107 -15.85 -3.21 6.10
C ASP A 107 -14.43 -3.34 5.55
N HIS A 108 -14.31 -3.25 4.21
CA HIS A 108 -13.10 -2.90 3.43
C HIS A 108 -13.48 -2.89 1.93
N GLN A 109 -13.20 -1.80 1.20
CA GLN A 109 -13.11 -1.81 -0.27
C GLN A 109 -12.11 -0.78 -0.78
N HIS A 110 -11.09 -1.25 -1.51
CA HIS A 110 -10.35 -0.44 -2.48
C HIS A 110 -11.12 -0.43 -3.80
N LEU A 111 -11.25 0.74 -4.44
CA LEU A 111 -11.85 0.88 -5.77
C LEU A 111 -10.82 1.40 -6.77
N SER A 112 -10.02 0.50 -7.34
CA SER A 112 -9.37 0.72 -8.63
C SER A 112 -10.33 0.23 -9.72
N ARG A 113 -11.13 1.14 -10.29
CA ARG A 113 -11.82 0.84 -11.56
C ARG A 113 -10.80 0.98 -12.68
N GLY A 114 -10.76 -0.02 -13.57
CA GLY A 114 -9.94 -0.02 -14.79
C GLY A 114 -10.24 1.14 -15.72
#